data_AF-A0A497E7E1-F1
#
_entry.id   AF-A0A497E7E1-F1
#
_cell.length_a   1.000
_cell.length_b   1.000
_cell.length_c   1.000
_cell.angle_alpha   90.00
_cell.angle_beta   90.00
_cell.angle_gamma   90.00
#
_symmetry.space_group_name_H-M   'P 1'
#
loop_
_entity.id
_entity.type
_entity.pdbx_description
1 polymer ?
#
loop_
_entity_poly.entity_id
_entity_poly.type
_entity_poly.pdbx_seq_one_letter_code
_entity_poly.pdbx_strand_id
1 'polypeptide(L)' 'MHPWIGAGPEDRQDLLHELGFETIDQLFERLPEGVCIDRLELPPAQDETALRRQFFDLGLNNTTAARKPSFL' A
#
# COMPACT_ATOMS: atom_id res chain seq x y z
N MET A 1 2.29 13.09 -7.66
CA MET A 1 1.07 12.63 -6.98
C MET A 1 1.01 11.12 -7.15
N HIS A 2 0.91 10.34 -6.06
CA HIS A 2 0.81 8.88 -6.17
C HIS A 2 -0.65 8.55 -6.53
N PRO A 3 -0.95 7.68 -7.52
CA PRO A 3 -2.32 7.44 -7.99
C PRO A 3 -3.29 6.94 -6.89
N TRP A 4 -2.75 6.45 -5.78
CA TRP A 4 -3.49 5.89 -4.66
C TRP A 4 -3.63 6.85 -3.46
N ILE A 5 -2.94 8.00 -3.49
CA ILE A 5 -2.98 9.01 -2.43
C ILE A 5 -3.55 10.28 -3.03
N GLY A 6 -4.80 10.57 -2.68
CA GLY A 6 -5.53 11.73 -3.22
C GLY A 6 -4.94 13.08 -2.78
N ALA A 7 -4.42 13.16 -1.56
CA ALA A 7 -3.75 14.37 -1.07
C ALA A 7 -2.36 14.51 -1.71
N GLY A 8 -2.21 15.54 -2.52
CA GLY A 8 -0.91 15.96 -3.05
C GLY A 8 0.03 16.48 -1.95
N PRO A 9 1.29 16.80 -2.30
CA PRO A 9 2.24 17.37 -1.35
C PRO A 9 1.76 18.71 -0.76
N GLU A 10 1.10 19.53 -1.58
CA GLU A 10 0.54 20.83 -1.21
C GLU A 10 -0.68 20.67 -0.29
N ASP A 11 -1.67 19.85 -0.71
CA ASP A 11 -2.83 19.53 0.13
C ASP A 11 -2.42 19.01 1.52
N ARG A 12 -1.36 18.21 1.56
CA ARG A 12 -0.83 17.67 2.81
C ARG A 12 -0.23 18.76 3.70
N GLN A 13 0.47 19.73 3.14
CA GLN A 13 1.00 20.86 3.90
C GLN A 13 -0.12 21.76 4.43
N ASP A 14 -1.12 22.03 3.60
CA ASP A 14 -2.29 22.83 3.98
C ASP A 14 -3.05 22.17 5.12
N LEU A 15 -3.34 20.86 5.01
CA LEU A 15 -4.00 20.10 6.07
C LEU A 15 -3.20 20.06 7.37
N LEU A 16 -1.88 19.90 7.30
CA LEU A 16 -1.03 19.91 8.50
C LEU A 16 -1.06 21.29 9.17
N HIS A 17 -0.96 22.36 8.38
CA HIS A 17 -1.01 23.73 8.89
C HIS A 17 -2.38 24.05 9.53
N GLU A 18 -3.49 23.64 8.92
CA GLU A 18 -4.83 23.79 9.50
C GLU A 18 -4.97 23.06 10.86
N LEU A 19 -4.31 21.91 11.00
CA LEU A 19 -4.28 21.13 12.24
C LEU A 19 -3.26 21.67 13.27
N GLY A 20 -2.47 22.68 12.91
CA GLY A 20 -1.44 23.27 13.76
C GLY A 20 -0.16 22.43 13.87
N PHE A 21 0.11 21.57 12.91
CA PHE A 21 1.30 20.72 12.84
C PHE A 21 2.22 21.14 11.68
N GLU A 22 3.51 20.95 11.87
CA GLU A 22 4.51 21.23 10.83
C GLU A 22 4.87 19.97 10.04
N THR A 23 4.70 18.80 10.66
CA THR A 23 5.08 17.51 10.08
C THR A 23 4.06 16.42 10.38
N ILE A 24 4.06 15.38 9.55
CA ILE A 24 3.22 14.20 9.75
C ILE A 24 3.63 13.46 11.04
N ASP A 25 4.92 13.44 11.38
CA ASP A 25 5.42 12.71 12.55
C ASP A 25 4.79 13.23 13.86
N GLN A 26 4.56 14.55 13.96
CA GLN A 26 3.87 15.17 15.10
C GLN A 26 2.42 14.67 15.29
N LEU A 27 1.75 14.23 14.22
CA LEU A 27 0.43 13.60 14.35
C LEU A 27 0.54 12.23 15.03
N PHE A 28 1.60 11.49 14.72
CA PHE A 28 1.81 10.13 15.20
C PHE A 28 2.42 10.08 16.62
N GLU A 29 3.09 11.14 17.08
CA GLU A 29 3.53 11.28 18.49
C GLU A 29 2.37 11.20 19.50
N ARG A 30 1.14 11.44 19.07
CA ARG A 30 -0.06 11.35 19.92
C ARG A 30 -0.54 9.91 20.13
N LEU A 31 -0.02 8.94 19.38
CA LEU A 31 -0.39 7.53 19.53
C LEU A 31 0.38 6.90 20.71
N PRO A 32 -0.26 6.03 21.50
CA PRO A 32 0.43 5.33 22.57
C PRO A 32 1.50 4.38 22.00
N GLU A 33 2.70 4.38 22.58
CA GLU A 33 3.83 3.59 22.06
C GLU A 33 3.52 2.09 21.92
N GLY A 34 2.66 1.55 22.78
CA GLY A 34 2.26 0.14 22.75
C GLY A 34 1.47 -0.29 21.50
N VAL A 35 0.99 0.65 20.67
CA VAL A 35 0.34 0.34 19.38
C VAL A 35 1.22 0.70 18.18
N CYS A 36 2.35 1.36 18.42
CA CYS A 36 3.30 1.72 17.38
C CYS A 36 4.18 0.51 17.06
N ILE A 37 4.48 0.33 15.78
CA ILE A 37 5.40 -0.71 15.30
C ILE A 37 6.57 -0.03 14.60
N ASP A 38 7.78 -0.52 14.86
CA ASP A 38 9.00 0.08 14.32
C ASP A 38 9.11 -0.12 12.80
N ARG A 39 8.79 -1.33 12.33
CA ARG A 39 8.85 -1.67 10.90
C ARG A 39 7.88 -2.78 10.52
N LEU A 40 7.35 -2.68 9.30
CA LEU A 40 6.68 -3.77 8.62
C LEU A 40 7.67 -4.57 7.76
N GLU A 41 7.69 -5.89 7.95
CA GLU A 41 8.43 -6.81 7.08
C GLU A 41 7.66 -7.05 5.78
N LEU A 42 7.79 -6.11 4.84
CA LEU A 42 7.16 -6.20 3.53
C LEU A 42 8.19 -6.42 2.42
N PRO A 43 7.82 -7.12 1.34
CA PRO A 43 8.59 -7.14 0.11
C PRO A 43 8.85 -5.72 -0.41
N PRO A 44 9.91 -5.52 -1.21
CA PRO A 44 10.21 -4.20 -1.77
C PRO A 44 9.04 -3.68 -2.62
N ALA A 45 8.88 -2.36 -2.63
CA ALA A 45 7.89 -1.70 -3.46
C ALA A 45 8.11 -2.04 -4.94
N GLN A 46 7.02 -2.29 -5.65
CA GLN A 46 7.01 -2.59 -7.08
C GLN A 46 6.14 -1.58 -7.81
N ASP A 47 6.47 -1.32 -9.07
CA ASP A 47 5.57 -0.61 -9.96
C ASP A 47 4.36 -1.48 -10.34
N GLU A 48 3.28 -0.83 -10.77
CA GLU A 48 2.03 -1.50 -11.12
C GLU A 48 2.20 -2.52 -12.26
N THR A 49 3.11 -2.26 -13.20
CA THR A 49 3.34 -3.15 -14.35
C THR A 49 4.09 -4.40 -13.93
N ALA A 50 5.13 -4.26 -13.11
CA ALA A 50 5.88 -5.38 -12.53
C ALA A 50 4.97 -6.25 -11.67
N LEU A 51 4.16 -5.64 -10.79
CA LEU A 51 3.21 -6.35 -9.94
C LEU A 51 2.21 -7.16 -10.79
N ARG A 52 1.64 -6.53 -11.83
CA ARG A 52 0.70 -7.21 -12.73
C ARG A 52 1.33 -8.42 -13.42
N ARG A 53 2.58 -8.31 -13.88
CA ARG A 53 3.30 -9.43 -14.50
C ARG A 53 3.53 -10.57 -13.50
N GLN A 54 4.01 -10.25 -12.30
CA GLN A 54 4.24 -11.24 -11.25
C GLN A 54 2.96 -12.00 -10.89
N PHE A 55 1.83 -11.30 -10.76
CA PHE A 55 0.54 -11.91 -10.46
C PHE A 55 0.02 -12.77 -11.63
N PHE A 56 0.27 -12.35 -12.87
CA PHE A 56 -0.07 -13.15 -14.04
C PHE A 56 0.70 -14.47 -14.06
N ASP A 57 2.02 -14.42 -13.83
CA ASP A 57 2.86 -15.62 -13.77
C ASP A 57 2.44 -16.56 -12.62
N LEU A 58 2.09 -15.99 -11.46
CA LEU A 58 1.54 -16.77 -10.34
C LEU A 58 0.24 -17.48 -10.73
N GLY A 59 -0.64 -16.80 -11.47
CA GLY A 59 -1.91 -17.36 -11.95
C GLY A 59 -1.75 -18.53 -12.92
N LEU A 60 -0.66 -18.57 -13.71
CA LEU A 60 -0.38 -19.68 -14.63
C LEU A 60 -0.10 -21.01 -13.92
N ASN A 61 0.27 -20.96 -12.64
CA ASN A 61 0.48 -22.14 -11.80
C ASN A 61 -0.85 -22.77 -11.35
N ASN A 62 -1.99 -22.09 -11.55
CA ASN A 62 -3.29 -22.65 -11.19
C ASN A 62 -3.72 -23.76 -12.16
N THR A 63 -4.43 -24.76 -11.63
CA THR A 63 -5.11 -25.75 -12.45
C THR A 63 -6.45 -25.16 -12.91
N THR A 64 -6.60 -25.01 -14.23
CA THR A 64 -7.84 -24.51 -14.83
C THR A 64 -8.73 -25.66 -15.30
N ALA A 65 -10.04 -25.42 -15.45
CA ALA A 65 -10.97 -26.40 -16.02
C ALA A 65 -10.58 -26.83 -17.45
N ALA A 66 -9.87 -25.96 -18.18
CA ALA A 66 -9.30 -26.30 -19.49
C ALA A 66 -8.14 -27.31 -19.40
N ARG A 67 -7.40 -27.34 -18.28
CA ARG A 67 -6.32 -28.31 -18.02
C ARG A 67 -6.82 -29.58 -17.32
N LYS A 68 -7.80 -29.44 -16.44
CA LYS A 68 -8.44 -30.55 -15.73
C LYS A 68 -9.92 -30.22 -15.54
N PRO A 69 -10.82 -30.78 -16.36
CA PRO A 69 -12.26 -30.54 -16.22
C PRO A 69 -12.72 -30.86 -14.81
N SER A 70 -13.49 -29.95 -14.22
CA SER A 70 -14.15 -30.15 -12.94
C SER A 70 -15.65 -30.25 -13.17
N PHE A 71 -16.28 -31.28 -12.61
CA PHE A 71 -17.73 -31.53 -12.69
C PHE A 71 -18.39 -31.51 -11.30
N LEU A 72 -17.65 -31.00 -10.30
CA LEU A 72 -18.19 -30.59 -9.02
C LEU A 72 -19.09 -29.36 -9.18
#